data_AF-A0A944NVQ8-F1
#
_entry.id   AF-A0A944NVQ8-F1
#
_cell.length_a   1.000
_cell.length_b   1.000
_cell.length_c   1.000
_cell.angle_alpha   90.00
_cell.angle_beta   90.00
_cell.angle_gamma   90.00
#
_symmetry.space_group_name_H-M   'P 1'
#
loop_
_entity.id
_entity.type
_entity.pdbx_description
1 polymer ?
#
loop_
_entity_poly.entity_id
_entity_poly.type
_entity_poly.pdbx_seq_one_letter_code
_entity_poly.pdbx_strand_id
1 'polypeptide(L)'
;MTKKPPKARKTSNKSGLNEADDEDLWGHVAASVQPLDGHLKNRTPDVESKPESPGAGPANKKPASRSSFASAQTPPVRPSLPELSLSSQPGIDKSTAKKLKKGQQRIEARIDLHGMTQVEAHRALDSFVDGAYQAAKRCVLVITGKGLKPDGAVGGIRAA
;
A
#
# COMPACT_ATOMS: atom_id res chain seq x y z
N MET A 1 -58.62 35.24 -9.64
CA MET A 1 -57.23 35.60 -9.28
C MET A 1 -56.39 34.35 -9.15
N THR A 2 -55.34 34.24 -9.96
CA THR A 2 -54.53 33.05 -10.24
C THR A 2 -53.43 32.84 -9.18
N LYS A 3 -53.31 31.62 -8.64
CA LYS A 3 -52.22 31.25 -7.71
C LYS A 3 -50.95 30.91 -8.51
N LYS A 4 -49.87 31.61 -8.21
CA LYS A 4 -48.53 31.47 -8.81
C LYS A 4 -47.84 30.19 -8.30
N PRO A 5 -47.11 29.42 -9.13
CA PRO A 5 -46.45 28.19 -8.69
C PRO A 5 -45.12 28.49 -7.95
N PRO A 6 -44.63 27.58 -7.08
CA PRO A 6 -43.36 27.77 -6.36
C PRO A 6 -42.14 27.59 -7.28
N LYS A 7 -41.14 28.46 -7.11
CA LYS A 7 -39.87 28.43 -7.85
C LYS A 7 -38.98 27.26 -7.40
N ALA A 8 -38.46 26.49 -8.35
CA ALA A 8 -37.49 25.44 -8.11
C ALA A 8 -36.18 26.00 -7.51
N ARG A 9 -35.71 25.43 -6.39
CA ARG A 9 -34.38 25.68 -5.83
C ARG A 9 -33.33 25.00 -6.71
N LYS A 10 -32.44 25.78 -7.32
CA LYS A 10 -31.29 25.30 -8.06
C LYS A 10 -30.21 24.89 -7.05
N THR A 11 -30.03 23.58 -6.82
CA THR A 11 -28.88 23.07 -6.07
C THR A 11 -27.66 23.08 -6.98
N SER A 12 -26.88 24.15 -6.94
CA SER A 12 -25.55 24.19 -7.56
C SER A 12 -24.57 23.43 -6.67
N ASN A 13 -24.54 22.11 -6.76
CA ASN A 13 -23.44 21.32 -6.20
C ASN A 13 -22.34 21.25 -7.25
N LYS A 14 -21.50 22.30 -7.29
CA LYS A 14 -20.33 22.37 -8.16
C LYS A 14 -19.08 22.16 -7.31
N SER A 15 -18.90 20.95 -6.82
CA SER A 15 -17.62 20.48 -6.29
C SER A 15 -16.79 19.97 -7.47
N GLY A 16 -16.29 20.90 -8.29
CA GLY A 16 -15.20 20.59 -9.19
C GLY A 16 -13.92 20.72 -8.38
N LEU A 17 -13.25 19.61 -8.10
CA LEU A 17 -11.83 19.63 -7.82
C LEU A 17 -11.18 20.10 -9.12
N ASN A 18 -10.73 21.35 -9.19
CA ASN A 18 -9.96 21.80 -10.32
C ASN A 18 -8.54 21.28 -10.12
N GLU A 19 -7.99 20.51 -11.08
CA GLU A 19 -6.61 20.00 -11.04
C GLU A 19 -5.59 21.11 -10.69
N ALA A 20 -5.83 22.32 -11.21
CA ALA A 20 -5.02 23.50 -10.95
C ALA A 20 -5.03 23.94 -9.47
N ASP A 21 -6.19 23.85 -8.80
CA ASP A 21 -6.28 24.19 -7.37
C ASP A 21 -5.53 23.16 -6.50
N ASP A 22 -5.47 21.89 -6.96
CA ASP A 22 -4.68 20.85 -6.30
C ASP A 22 -3.17 21.05 -6.53
N GLU A 23 -2.75 21.40 -7.75
CA GLU A 23 -1.35 21.71 -8.07
C GLU A 23 -0.81 22.92 -7.29
N ASP A 24 -1.61 23.99 -7.17
CA ASP A 24 -1.24 25.17 -6.38
C ASP A 24 -1.13 24.84 -4.88
N LEU A 25 -2.05 24.01 -4.37
CA LEU A 25 -2.01 23.52 -2.99
C LEU A 25 -0.76 22.65 -2.75
N TRP A 26 -0.43 21.78 -3.70
CA TRP A 26 0.79 20.98 -3.66
C TRP A 26 2.05 21.83 -3.71
N GLY A 27 2.09 22.88 -4.54
CA GLY A 27 3.20 23.82 -4.61
C GLY A 27 3.45 24.52 -3.27
N HIS A 28 2.38 24.93 -2.59
CA HIS A 28 2.48 25.56 -1.27
C HIS A 28 3.02 24.60 -0.20
N VAL A 29 2.54 23.35 -0.19
CA VAL A 29 3.03 22.32 0.74
C VAL A 29 4.50 21.98 0.44
N ALA A 30 4.86 21.76 -0.83
CA ALA A 30 6.22 21.40 -1.24
C ALA A 30 7.24 22.49 -0.89
N ALA A 31 6.87 23.77 -0.99
CA ALA A 31 7.73 24.89 -0.62
C ALA A 31 8.05 24.95 0.88
N SER A 32 7.19 24.41 1.73
CA SER A 32 7.36 24.43 3.19
C SER A 32 8.23 23.30 3.74
N VAL A 33 8.62 22.33 2.91
CA VAL A 33 9.40 21.16 3.34
C VAL A 33 10.87 21.51 3.37
N GLN A 34 11.51 21.36 4.53
CA GLN A 34 12.96 21.43 4.64
C GLN A 34 13.59 20.19 3.98
N PRO A 35 14.45 20.35 2.96
CA PRO A 35 15.15 19.24 2.38
C PRO A 35 16.12 18.62 3.39
N LEU A 36 16.18 17.28 3.43
CA LEU A 36 17.11 16.56 4.29
C LEU A 36 18.54 16.75 3.77
N ASP A 37 19.41 17.29 4.62
CA ASP A 37 20.81 17.52 4.28
C ASP A 37 21.52 16.20 3.89
N GLY A 38 22.13 16.19 2.71
CA GLY A 38 23.09 15.15 2.31
C GLY A 38 22.75 14.30 1.08
N HIS A 39 21.55 14.37 0.50
CA HIS A 39 21.16 13.46 -0.60
C HIS A 39 21.18 14.08 -2.03
N LEU A 40 21.64 15.32 -2.20
CA LEU A 40 21.65 16.00 -3.51
C LEU A 40 22.94 15.79 -4.34
N LYS A 41 23.92 15.03 -3.84
CA LYS A 41 25.19 14.81 -4.57
C LYS A 41 25.11 13.86 -5.76
N ASN A 42 23.96 13.20 -6.00
CA ASN A 42 23.83 12.18 -7.04
C ASN A 42 22.62 12.33 -7.97
N ARG A 43 22.05 13.54 -8.11
CA ARG A 43 20.96 13.79 -9.06
C ARG A 43 21.39 14.82 -10.10
N THR A 44 22.11 14.37 -11.12
CA THR A 44 22.15 15.08 -12.41
C THR A 44 20.80 14.88 -13.10
N PRO A 45 20.12 15.96 -13.55
CA PRO A 45 18.94 15.82 -14.38
C PRO A 45 19.39 15.41 -15.78
N ASP A 46 19.07 14.18 -16.21
CA ASP A 46 19.27 13.72 -17.57
C ASP A 46 18.19 14.38 -18.45
N VAL A 47 18.60 15.45 -19.14
CA VAL A 47 17.83 16.10 -20.19
C VAL A 47 18.20 15.41 -21.50
N GLU A 48 17.25 14.63 -22.02
CA GLU A 48 16.90 14.43 -23.43
C GLU A 48 17.98 14.76 -24.48
N SER A 49 18.52 13.74 -25.16
CA SER A 49 18.96 13.80 -26.57
C SER A 49 19.32 12.40 -27.12
N LYS A 50 18.55 11.93 -28.10
CA LYS A 50 18.90 10.87 -29.08
C LYS A 50 18.65 11.47 -30.48
N PRO A 51 19.23 11.02 -31.63
CA PRO A 51 20.22 9.95 -31.92
C PRO A 51 21.42 10.37 -32.78
N GLU A 52 22.57 9.68 -32.69
CA GLU A 52 23.48 9.52 -33.84
C GLU A 52 24.11 8.11 -33.89
N SER A 53 24.07 7.52 -35.08
CA SER A 53 24.83 6.35 -35.52
C SER A 53 25.39 6.73 -36.88
N PRO A 54 26.68 6.47 -37.21
CA PRO A 54 26.97 5.30 -38.03
C PRO A 54 28.38 4.68 -37.83
N GLY A 55 28.56 3.40 -38.18
CA GLY A 55 29.89 2.84 -38.39
C GLY A 55 29.96 1.31 -38.35
N ALA A 56 30.44 0.69 -39.42
CA ALA A 56 30.23 -0.71 -39.80
C ALA A 56 31.38 -1.70 -39.45
N GLY A 57 31.00 -2.92 -39.04
CA GLY A 57 31.60 -4.24 -39.37
C GLY A 57 32.97 -4.67 -38.78
N PRO A 58 33.39 -5.95 -38.96
CA PRO A 58 32.71 -7.18 -38.53
C PRO A 58 33.64 -8.20 -37.78
N ALA A 59 33.03 -9.30 -37.34
CA ALA A 59 33.58 -10.65 -37.18
C ALA A 59 34.42 -11.05 -35.93
N ASN A 60 33.71 -11.74 -35.02
CA ASN A 60 33.91 -13.14 -34.65
C ASN A 60 35.22 -13.58 -33.96
N LYS A 61 35.17 -13.77 -32.63
CA LYS A 61 35.94 -14.81 -31.92
C LYS A 61 35.11 -15.39 -30.76
N LYS A 62 34.58 -16.60 -30.93
CA LYS A 62 34.28 -17.49 -29.80
C LYS A 62 35.61 -18.01 -29.23
N PRO A 63 35.68 -18.19 -27.91
CA PRO A 63 35.98 -19.53 -27.45
C PRO A 63 34.98 -20.03 -26.40
N ALA A 64 34.93 -21.35 -26.33
CA ALA A 64 33.94 -22.15 -25.64
C ALA A 64 34.03 -22.09 -24.11
N SER A 65 32.90 -22.47 -23.52
CA SER A 65 32.79 -23.26 -22.29
C SER A 65 33.30 -22.65 -20.99
N ARG A 66 32.36 -22.11 -20.20
CA ARG A 66 32.19 -22.54 -18.81
C ARG A 66 30.70 -22.70 -18.52
N SER A 67 30.18 -23.90 -18.77
CA SER A 67 29.01 -24.37 -18.04
C SER A 67 29.48 -24.72 -16.63
N SER A 68 29.01 -23.98 -15.64
CA SER A 68 29.00 -24.43 -14.26
C SER A 68 27.83 -23.78 -13.54
N PHE A 69 26.69 -24.48 -13.61
CA PHE A 69 25.61 -24.51 -12.64
C PHE A 69 25.09 -23.14 -12.17
N ALA A 70 24.31 -22.46 -13.02
CA ALA A 70 23.23 -21.66 -12.50
C ALA A 70 22.16 -22.64 -11.98
N SER A 71 22.31 -23.07 -10.72
CA SER A 71 21.23 -23.73 -10.02
C SER A 71 20.07 -22.75 -10.05
N ALA A 72 19.04 -23.06 -10.84
CA ALA A 72 17.77 -22.37 -10.76
C ALA A 72 17.30 -22.53 -9.31
N GLN A 73 17.56 -21.50 -8.50
CA GLN A 73 17.03 -21.45 -7.15
C GLN A 73 15.53 -21.36 -7.34
N THR A 74 14.86 -22.50 -7.22
CA THR A 74 13.42 -22.54 -7.07
C THR A 74 13.09 -21.61 -5.91
N PRO A 75 12.22 -20.60 -6.10
CA PRO A 75 11.83 -19.74 -5.01
C PRO A 75 11.33 -20.64 -3.88
N PRO A 76 11.69 -20.36 -2.61
CA PRO A 76 11.25 -21.18 -1.49
C PRO A 76 9.74 -21.30 -1.58
N VAL A 77 9.26 -22.55 -1.67
CA VAL A 77 7.83 -22.86 -1.69
C VAL A 77 7.29 -22.35 -0.37
N ARG A 78 6.69 -21.17 -0.40
CA ARG A 78 5.99 -20.61 0.75
C ARG A 78 4.89 -21.61 1.08
N PRO A 79 4.85 -22.19 2.29
CA PRO A 79 3.76 -23.07 2.66
C PRO A 79 2.45 -22.33 2.41
N SER A 80 1.57 -22.92 1.61
CA SER A 80 0.26 -22.36 1.35
C SER A 80 -0.47 -22.29 2.69
N LEU A 81 -0.64 -21.07 3.20
CA LEU A 81 -1.44 -20.86 4.39
C LEU A 81 -2.85 -21.37 4.10
N PRO A 82 -3.52 -22.03 5.06
CA PRO A 82 -4.90 -22.42 4.89
C PRO A 82 -5.73 -21.19 4.51
N GLU A 83 -6.58 -21.35 3.49
CA GLU A 83 -7.43 -20.27 3.02
C GLU A 83 -8.38 -19.86 4.16
N LEU A 84 -8.14 -18.69 4.73
CA LEU A 84 -8.95 -18.15 5.83
C LEU A 84 -10.30 -17.68 5.28
N SER A 85 -11.23 -18.62 5.11
CA SER A 85 -12.60 -18.29 4.72
C SER A 85 -13.38 -17.75 5.93
N LEU A 86 -13.78 -16.48 5.85
CA LEU A 86 -14.61 -15.82 6.87
C LEU A 86 -16.01 -16.44 7.01
N SER A 87 -16.46 -17.27 6.06
CA SER A 87 -17.81 -17.84 6.06
C SER A 87 -17.97 -19.12 6.88
N SER A 88 -16.87 -19.75 7.31
CA SER A 88 -16.90 -21.02 8.03
C SER A 88 -15.81 -21.10 9.10
N GLN A 89 -15.79 -20.12 10.02
CA GLN A 89 -14.95 -20.20 11.21
C GLN A 89 -15.75 -20.87 12.35
N PRO A 90 -15.25 -21.99 12.91
CA PRO A 90 -15.84 -22.60 14.10
C PRO A 90 -15.93 -21.57 15.24
N GLY A 91 -17.09 -21.49 15.90
CA GLY A 91 -17.26 -20.62 17.08
C GLY A 91 -17.74 -19.18 16.82
N ILE A 92 -18.04 -18.80 15.56
CA ILE A 92 -18.71 -17.53 15.25
C ILE A 92 -20.09 -17.82 14.62
N ASP A 93 -21.14 -17.18 15.15
CA ASP A 93 -22.48 -17.32 14.57
C ASP A 93 -22.58 -16.61 13.20
N LYS A 94 -23.50 -17.08 12.35
CA LYS A 94 -23.67 -16.57 10.98
C LYS A 94 -24.03 -15.08 10.93
N SER A 95 -24.71 -14.54 11.94
CA SER A 95 -25.10 -13.12 11.99
C SER A 95 -23.89 -12.24 12.30
N THR A 96 -23.08 -12.64 13.30
CA THR A 96 -21.83 -11.99 13.66
C THR A 96 -20.83 -12.02 12.51
N ALA A 97 -20.67 -13.16 11.83
CA ALA A 97 -19.80 -13.25 10.64
C ALA A 97 -20.25 -12.28 9.52
N LYS A 98 -21.56 -12.17 9.28
CA LYS A 98 -22.12 -11.21 8.30
C LYS A 98 -21.86 -9.76 8.71
N LYS A 99 -22.00 -9.41 10.00
CA LYS A 99 -21.71 -8.06 10.51
C LYS A 99 -20.23 -7.72 10.41
N LEU A 100 -19.34 -8.65 10.76
CA LEU A 100 -17.89 -8.51 10.60
C LEU A 100 -17.52 -8.27 9.13
N LYS A 101 -18.03 -9.09 8.21
CA LYS A 101 -17.78 -8.93 6.77
C LYS A 101 -18.25 -7.58 6.22
N LYS A 102 -19.31 -7.00 6.79
CA LYS A 102 -19.84 -5.66 6.44
C LYS A 102 -19.16 -4.52 7.18
N GLY A 103 -18.22 -4.78 8.10
CA GLY A 103 -17.62 -3.74 8.95
C GLY A 103 -18.62 -3.12 9.94
N GLN A 104 -19.72 -3.80 10.26
CA GLN A 104 -20.77 -3.32 11.16
C GLN A 104 -20.56 -3.75 12.62
N GLN A 105 -19.55 -4.57 12.89
CA GLN A 105 -19.21 -4.94 14.26
C GLN A 105 -18.43 -3.80 14.92
N ARG A 106 -18.80 -3.46 16.17
CA ARG A 106 -18.12 -2.40 16.93
C ARG A 106 -16.68 -2.81 17.20
N ILE A 107 -15.73 -1.93 16.90
CA ILE A 107 -14.31 -2.12 17.21
C ILE A 107 -14.08 -1.73 18.67
N GLU A 108 -13.49 -2.62 19.45
CA GLU A 108 -13.25 -2.44 20.89
C GLU A 108 -11.78 -2.14 21.22
N ALA A 109 -10.87 -2.49 20.30
CA ALA A 109 -9.48 -2.08 20.36
C ALA A 109 -8.86 -2.01 18.96
N ARG A 110 -7.79 -1.24 18.85
CA ARG A 110 -7.06 -1.03 17.61
C ARG A 110 -5.56 -1.07 17.88
N ILE A 111 -4.81 -1.68 16.97
CA ILE A 111 -3.34 -1.59 16.93
C ILE A 111 -2.90 -1.21 15.52
N ASP A 112 -1.91 -0.32 15.44
CA ASP A 112 -1.28 0.03 14.18
C ASP A 112 0.14 -0.55 14.13
N LEU A 113 0.37 -1.37 13.11
CA LEU A 113 1.62 -2.05 12.83
C LEU A 113 2.31 -1.46 11.60
N HIS A 114 1.80 -0.34 11.05
CA HIS A 114 2.41 0.27 9.88
C HIS A 114 3.86 0.69 10.18
N GLY A 115 4.76 0.45 9.23
CA GLY A 115 6.16 0.87 9.35
C GLY A 115 7.00 0.06 10.35
N MET A 116 6.40 -0.81 11.16
CA MET A 116 7.12 -1.77 12.00
C MET A 116 7.82 -2.82 11.13
N THR A 117 8.98 -3.29 11.59
CA THR A 117 9.58 -4.53 11.08
C THR A 117 8.72 -5.73 11.45
N GLN A 118 8.89 -6.85 10.75
CA GLN A 118 8.16 -8.08 11.04
C GLN A 118 8.34 -8.53 12.50
N VAL A 119 9.56 -8.42 13.03
CA VAL A 119 9.88 -8.84 14.41
C VAL A 119 9.17 -7.94 15.43
N GLU A 120 9.18 -6.62 15.21
CA GLU A 120 8.47 -5.67 16.07
C GLU A 120 6.96 -5.88 16.00
N ALA A 121 6.41 -6.00 14.79
CA ALA A 121 4.99 -6.20 14.56
C ALA A 121 4.49 -7.50 15.21
N HIS A 122 5.27 -8.58 15.15
CA HIS A 122 4.94 -9.85 15.80
C HIS A 122 4.82 -9.69 17.32
N ARG A 123 5.85 -9.12 17.97
CA ARG A 123 5.85 -8.92 19.43
C ARG A 123 4.72 -8.01 19.89
N ALA A 124 4.47 -6.94 19.13
CA ALA A 124 3.41 -5.99 19.42
C ALA A 124 2.02 -6.62 19.24
N LEU A 125 1.82 -7.40 18.18
CA LEU A 125 0.56 -8.08 17.90
C LEU A 125 0.25 -9.15 18.96
N ASP A 126 1.23 -9.96 19.36
CA ASP A 126 1.04 -11.00 20.38
C ASP A 126 0.54 -10.40 21.71
N SER A 127 1.25 -9.38 22.19
CA SER A 127 0.91 -8.68 23.44
C SER A 127 -0.46 -8.02 23.35
N PHE A 128 -0.81 -7.46 22.19
CA PHE A 128 -2.10 -6.83 21.95
C PHE A 128 -3.26 -7.83 21.95
N VAL A 129 -3.10 -8.98 21.29
CA VAL A 129 -4.14 -10.02 21.21
C VAL A 129 -4.36 -10.64 22.59
N ASP A 130 -3.29 -10.95 23.33
CA ASP A 130 -3.41 -11.47 24.70
C ASP A 130 -4.16 -10.49 25.62
N GLY A 131 -3.74 -9.22 25.63
CA GLY A 131 -4.42 -8.19 26.42
C GLY A 131 -5.88 -7.96 25.99
N ALA A 132 -6.18 -8.06 24.70
CA ALA A 132 -7.55 -7.94 24.20
C ALA A 132 -8.41 -9.14 24.62
N TYR A 133 -7.85 -10.35 24.59
CA TYR A 133 -8.52 -11.57 25.02
C TYR A 133 -8.82 -11.53 26.53
N GLN A 134 -7.84 -11.15 27.35
CA GLN A 134 -8.01 -11.01 28.81
C GLN A 134 -9.06 -9.94 29.17
N ALA A 135 -9.17 -8.89 28.36
CA ALA A 135 -10.21 -7.86 28.48
C ALA A 135 -11.56 -8.27 27.87
N ALA A 136 -11.73 -9.54 27.47
CA ALA A 136 -12.92 -10.10 26.85
C ALA A 136 -13.41 -9.36 25.59
N LYS A 137 -12.51 -8.71 24.84
CA LYS A 137 -12.84 -8.03 23.59
C LYS A 137 -13.16 -9.06 22.51
N ARG A 138 -14.25 -8.82 21.79
CA ARG A 138 -14.80 -9.68 20.73
C ARG A 138 -14.40 -9.22 19.34
N CYS A 139 -14.07 -7.93 19.16
CA CYS A 139 -13.67 -7.39 17.87
C CYS A 139 -12.54 -6.37 18.02
N VAL A 140 -11.42 -6.63 17.34
CA VAL A 140 -10.25 -5.75 17.29
C VAL A 140 -9.87 -5.43 15.85
N LEU A 141 -9.29 -4.25 15.64
CA LEU A 141 -8.78 -3.82 14.35
C LEU A 141 -7.24 -3.82 14.35
N VAL A 142 -6.64 -4.55 13.42
CA VAL A 142 -5.20 -4.55 13.19
C VAL A 142 -4.92 -3.83 11.88
N ILE A 143 -4.12 -2.76 11.91
CA ILE A 143 -3.67 -2.05 10.71
C ILE A 143 -2.26 -2.50 10.39
N THR A 144 -2.10 -3.29 9.34
CA THR A 144 -0.79 -3.78 8.87
C THR A 144 -0.18 -2.88 7.80
N GLY A 145 -0.91 -1.86 7.37
CA GLY A 145 -0.59 -1.03 6.21
C GLY A 145 -1.02 -1.66 4.86
N LYS A 146 -0.73 -0.95 3.76
CA LYS A 146 -1.16 -1.29 2.39
C LYS A 146 -0.32 -2.39 1.72
N GLY A 147 0.66 -2.96 2.43
CA GLY A 147 1.62 -3.92 1.87
C GLY A 147 2.66 -3.25 0.95
N LEU A 148 3.50 -4.07 0.31
CA LEU A 148 4.38 -3.59 -0.75
C LEU A 148 3.53 -3.35 -2.01
N LYS A 149 3.53 -2.11 -2.50
CA LYS A 149 3.01 -1.82 -3.84
C LYS A 149 3.94 -2.46 -4.88
N PRO A 150 3.43 -2.81 -6.08
CA PRO A 150 4.27 -3.32 -7.17
C PRO A 150 5.37 -2.34 -7.62
N ASP A 151 5.29 -1.05 -7.24
CA ASP A 151 6.33 -0.04 -7.48
C ASP A 151 7.46 -0.03 -6.43
N GLY A 152 7.42 -0.92 -5.42
CA GLY A 152 8.41 -0.98 -4.35
C GLY A 152 8.20 0.02 -3.20
N ALA A 153 7.17 0.87 -3.24
CA ALA A 153 6.83 1.75 -2.13
C ALA A 153 6.34 0.94 -0.93
N VAL A 154 7.03 1.10 0.20
CA VAL A 154 6.81 0.32 1.42
C VAL A 154 5.66 0.94 2.21
N GLY A 155 4.49 0.32 2.10
CA GLY A 155 3.28 0.77 2.80
C GLY A 155 2.83 -0.14 3.94
N GLY A 156 3.59 -1.18 4.31
CA GLY A 156 3.20 -2.18 5.31
C GLY A 156 4.36 -2.70 6.17
N ILE A 157 4.12 -3.78 6.91
CA ILE A 157 5.12 -4.44 7.77
C ILE A 157 6.36 -4.79 6.93
N ARG A 158 7.52 -4.31 7.38
CA ARG A 158 8.79 -4.44 6.65
C ARG A 158 9.40 -5.82 6.90
N ALA A 159 9.91 -6.46 5.84
CA ALA A 159 10.74 -7.67 6.01
C ALA A 159 12.01 -7.30 6.80
N ALA A 160 12.45 -8.23 7.66
CA ALA A 160 13.69 -8.11 8.41
C ALA A 160 14.92 -8.27 7.50
#